data_AF-A0A1N7K789-F1
#
_entry.id   AF-A0A1N7K789-F1
#
_cell.length_a   1.000
_cell.length_b   1.000
_cell.length_c   1.000
_cell.angle_alpha   90.00
_cell.angle_beta   90.00
_cell.angle_gamma   90.00
#
_symmetry.space_group_name_H-M   'P 1'
#
loop_
_entity.id
_entity.type
_entity.pdbx_description
1 polymer ?
#
loop_
_entity_poly.entity_id
_entity_poly.type
_entity_poly.pdbx_seq_one_letter_code
_entity_poly.pdbx_strand_id
1 'polypeptide(L)'
;MRAPLFLALMLSAAPAVALEMSGGYLANPTAYIPSQCYTVTEEAGANGTGRVHNPCFTCHVRPRAPHYLNDADLQTEYSLPGPALENPWTNLFVDRSAAVDAVTDDDILAWVRRDNYRVGGRIALAERLADLPPEWDADGDGEWSGYVPDAWFAFDDEGFDRSPEGGYTGWRAFAYQPLPGAFWPANGSADDVLIRLPAAFREDAAGRFDLGIYKANLAIVEALITRTDVPVPGLDEAALGVDLDRDGVLGRADVVRFAFAPLRGETMHYVGRAGAEDRALAAGLYPQGTEFLHSVRYLDVTETGVGMAARMKELRYMQKTRWQSYYDRETAALAEAKERADFPDRIRHLLGDAERGIPNGYGWRLQGFIEDAAGDLRPQDFEETAFCIGCHGGVGVTDDDTFAFPRKLGADAFRGGWYHWTQKGLAGTPERPRADGTGEYAHYLRVNGAGDELRGNAEIIRAWIDGDTAPAAPDSPARLKPGRAEALAEDISTLLLPSPERALRLDAAYREIVRAQSFRLGRDATITPQTNVHRVLEQGQPTGVTRIEKPWFRP
;
A
#
# COMPACT_ATOMS: atom_id res chain seq x y z
N MET A 1 -9.34 23.86 63.29
CA MET A 1 -9.76 22.89 62.24
C MET A 1 -9.47 23.52 60.90
N ARG A 2 -8.40 23.07 60.23
CA ARG A 2 -7.98 23.54 58.90
C ARG A 2 -8.32 22.44 57.90
N ALA A 3 -9.14 22.75 56.90
CA ALA A 3 -9.50 21.84 55.82
C ALA A 3 -8.32 21.69 54.85
N PRO A 4 -8.05 20.48 54.30
CA PRO A 4 -7.00 20.30 53.32
C PRO A 4 -7.51 20.67 51.93
N LEU A 5 -6.69 21.46 51.23
CA LEU A 5 -6.84 21.79 49.82
C LEU A 5 -6.34 20.58 49.01
N PHE A 6 -7.23 19.89 48.29
CA PHE A 6 -6.84 18.88 47.31
C PHE A 6 -6.34 19.58 46.05
N LEU A 7 -5.02 19.52 45.83
CA LEU A 7 -4.38 19.91 44.59
C LEU A 7 -4.58 18.77 43.58
N ALA A 8 -5.45 18.98 42.59
CA ALA A 8 -5.59 18.06 41.47
C ALA A 8 -4.34 18.17 40.59
N LEU A 9 -3.53 17.12 40.56
CA LEU A 9 -2.45 16.95 39.59
C LEU A 9 -3.09 16.65 38.23
N MET A 10 -3.16 17.66 37.35
CA MET A 10 -3.33 17.44 35.92
C MET A 10 -2.00 16.89 35.39
N LEU A 11 -1.88 15.58 35.21
CA LEU A 11 -0.80 15.01 34.42
C LEU A 11 -1.03 15.40 32.96
N SER A 12 -0.26 16.37 32.47
CA SER A 12 -0.11 16.62 31.04
C SER A 12 0.58 15.41 30.41
N ALA A 13 -0.07 14.74 29.46
CA ALA A 13 0.50 13.65 28.66
C ALA A 13 1.57 14.10 27.63
N ALA A 14 1.90 15.40 27.60
CA ALA A 14 2.78 16.01 26.60
C ALA A 14 4.27 15.58 26.62
N PRO A 15 4.94 15.30 27.75
CA PRO A 15 6.39 15.06 27.72
C PRO A 15 6.80 13.66 27.23
N ALA A 16 5.87 12.70 27.15
CA ALA A 16 6.16 11.36 26.63
C ALA A 16 6.18 11.33 25.10
N VAL A 17 5.19 11.96 24.45
CA VAL A 17 5.07 11.99 22.98
C VAL A 17 6.24 12.74 22.33
N ALA A 18 6.71 13.83 22.94
CA ALA A 18 7.82 14.62 22.40
C ALA A 18 9.17 13.87 22.40
N LEU A 19 9.41 12.96 23.36
CA LEU A 19 10.62 12.15 23.42
C LEU A 19 10.59 10.97 22.42
N GLU A 20 9.40 10.58 21.96
CA GLU A 20 9.17 9.44 21.08
C GLU A 20 9.24 9.80 19.58
N MET A 21 8.93 11.05 19.21
CA MET A 21 9.00 11.53 17.83
C MET A 21 10.46 11.72 17.34
N SER A 22 11.36 12.15 18.22
CA SER A 22 12.78 12.40 17.92
C SER A 22 13.68 11.18 18.11
N GLY A 23 13.13 10.03 18.54
CA GLY A 23 13.91 8.85 18.94
C GLY A 23 14.04 7.80 17.83
N GLY A 24 15.26 7.40 17.49
CA GLY A 24 15.55 6.24 16.62
C GLY A 24 15.36 4.88 17.30
N TYR A 25 14.46 4.76 18.29
CA TYR A 25 14.23 3.56 19.09
C TYR A 25 12.87 2.93 18.79
N LEU A 26 12.87 1.60 18.60
CA LEU A 26 11.66 0.79 18.42
C LEU A 26 11.33 0.10 19.75
N ALA A 27 10.15 0.41 20.30
CA ALA A 27 9.60 -0.30 21.45
C ALA A 27 9.13 -1.70 21.03
N ASN A 28 8.52 -1.81 19.85
CA ASN A 28 8.31 -3.05 19.12
C ASN A 28 9.45 -3.26 18.11
N PRO A 29 10.47 -4.08 18.42
CA PRO A 29 11.64 -4.26 17.55
C PRO A 29 11.31 -4.95 16.21
N THR A 30 10.11 -5.51 16.09
CA THR A 30 9.62 -6.24 14.91
C THR A 30 8.40 -5.56 14.30
N ALA A 31 8.26 -4.23 14.47
CA ALA A 31 7.16 -3.43 13.90
C ALA A 31 7.01 -3.52 12.37
N TYR A 32 8.06 -3.98 11.66
CA TYR A 32 8.01 -4.28 10.23
C TYR A 32 7.32 -5.61 9.89
N ILE A 33 6.88 -6.41 10.86
CA ILE A 33 6.11 -7.65 10.65
C ILE A 33 4.63 -7.34 10.92
N PRO A 34 3.81 -7.14 9.88
CA PRO A 34 2.43 -6.68 10.05
C PRO A 34 1.53 -7.65 10.83
N SER A 35 0.39 -7.14 11.31
CA SER A 35 -0.60 -7.92 12.08
C SER A 35 -1.11 -9.15 11.32
N GLN A 36 -1.18 -9.07 10.00
CA GLN A 36 -1.61 -10.14 9.11
C GLN A 36 -0.75 -11.41 9.23
N CYS A 37 0.54 -11.28 9.59
CA CYS A 37 1.47 -12.41 9.74
C CYS A 37 1.11 -13.34 10.90
N TYR A 38 0.27 -12.88 11.83
CA TYR A 38 -0.17 -13.65 13.00
C TYR A 38 -1.53 -14.30 12.78
N THR A 39 -2.10 -14.27 11.58
CA THR A 39 -3.37 -14.95 11.29
C THR A 39 -3.29 -16.41 11.70
N VAL A 40 -4.36 -16.94 12.28
CA VAL A 40 -4.52 -18.40 12.44
C VAL A 40 -4.86 -18.97 11.07
N THR A 41 -4.25 -20.05 10.61
CA THR A 41 -4.53 -20.62 9.28
C THR A 41 -5.33 -21.91 9.32
N GLU A 42 -5.42 -22.57 10.47
CA GLU A 42 -6.16 -23.81 10.65
C GLU A 42 -7.42 -23.60 11.51
N GLU A 43 -8.57 -24.02 10.99
CA GLU A 43 -9.80 -24.08 11.78
C GLU A 43 -9.77 -25.29 12.73
N ALA A 44 -10.21 -25.12 13.98
CA ALA A 44 -10.38 -26.25 14.90
C ALA A 44 -11.64 -27.06 14.54
N GLY A 45 -11.49 -28.11 13.72
CA GLY A 45 -12.59 -29.02 13.38
C GLY A 45 -12.90 -30.03 14.50
N ALA A 46 -14.19 -30.38 14.68
CA ALA A 46 -14.65 -31.32 15.73
C ALA A 46 -13.96 -32.70 15.72
N ASN A 47 -13.35 -33.10 14.59
CA ASN A 47 -12.63 -34.37 14.39
C ASN A 47 -11.23 -34.18 13.79
N GLY A 48 -10.61 -32.99 13.89
CA GLY A 48 -9.32 -32.71 13.24
C GLY A 48 -9.40 -32.53 11.71
N THR A 49 -10.59 -32.24 11.18
CA THR A 49 -10.87 -32.04 9.74
C THR A 49 -11.19 -30.58 9.41
N GLY A 50 -10.57 -29.64 10.12
CA GLY A 50 -10.79 -28.21 9.90
C GLY A 50 -10.31 -27.76 8.52
N ARG A 51 -10.84 -26.63 8.06
CA ARG A 51 -10.37 -25.98 6.84
C ARG A 51 -9.01 -25.32 7.09
N VAL A 52 -8.15 -25.37 6.08
CA VAL A 52 -6.95 -24.54 6.00
C VAL A 52 -7.26 -23.29 5.18
N HIS A 53 -6.88 -22.15 5.73
CA HIS A 53 -7.01 -20.82 5.14
C HIS A 53 -5.60 -20.34 4.76
N ASN A 54 -5.42 -19.90 3.53
CA ASN A 54 -4.14 -19.34 3.09
C ASN A 54 -4.34 -17.91 2.57
N PRO A 55 -4.29 -16.90 3.45
CA PRO A 55 -4.15 -15.51 2.99
C PRO A 55 -2.71 -15.18 2.59
N CYS A 56 -1.72 -15.92 3.08
CA CYS A 56 -0.29 -15.61 2.97
C CYS A 56 0.19 -15.47 1.52
N PHE A 57 -0.41 -16.19 0.57
CA PHE A 57 -0.02 -16.15 -0.85
C PHE A 57 -0.25 -14.80 -1.53
N THR A 58 -1.00 -13.88 -0.93
CA THR A 58 -1.16 -12.52 -1.47
C THR A 58 0.15 -11.72 -1.38
N CYS A 59 1.03 -12.09 -0.46
CA CYS A 59 2.32 -11.46 -0.19
C CYS A 59 3.50 -12.39 -0.52
N HIS A 60 3.43 -13.63 -0.05
CA HIS A 60 4.55 -14.58 -0.08
C HIS A 60 4.45 -15.50 -1.28
N VAL A 61 5.30 -15.31 -2.28
CA VAL A 61 5.23 -16.01 -3.56
C VAL A 61 6.62 -16.24 -4.13
N ARG A 62 6.71 -17.08 -5.16
CA ARG A 62 7.91 -17.09 -5.99
C ARG A 62 7.94 -15.80 -6.81
N PRO A 63 8.95 -14.94 -6.65
CA PRO A 63 9.02 -13.66 -7.32
C PRO A 63 9.33 -13.86 -8.81
N ARG A 64 9.13 -12.80 -9.59
CA ARG A 64 9.65 -12.71 -10.96
C ARG A 64 10.81 -11.72 -11.01
N ALA A 65 11.83 -12.03 -11.82
CA ALA A 65 12.98 -11.16 -11.98
C ALA A 65 12.55 -9.75 -12.49
N PRO A 66 13.13 -8.65 -11.98
CA PRO A 66 14.34 -8.59 -11.17
C PRO A 66 14.10 -8.49 -9.66
N HIS A 67 12.94 -8.95 -9.18
CA HIS A 67 12.75 -9.21 -7.76
C HIS A 67 13.20 -10.64 -7.45
N TYR A 68 14.00 -10.82 -6.41
CA TYR A 68 14.66 -12.09 -6.09
C TYR A 68 14.40 -12.57 -4.65
N LEU A 69 13.63 -11.81 -3.87
CA LEU A 69 13.20 -12.23 -2.54
C LEU A 69 12.15 -13.33 -2.69
N ASN A 70 12.58 -14.58 -2.51
CA ASN A 70 11.72 -15.76 -2.59
C ASN A 70 11.36 -16.25 -1.20
N ASP A 71 10.11 -16.02 -0.83
CA ASP A 71 9.56 -16.25 0.50
C ASP A 71 8.31 -17.15 0.45
N ALA A 72 8.09 -17.85 -0.66
CA ALA A 72 6.90 -18.69 -0.87
C ALA A 72 6.73 -19.79 0.20
N ASP A 73 7.81 -20.20 0.85
CA ASP A 73 7.85 -21.13 1.97
C ASP A 73 7.09 -20.62 3.21
N LEU A 74 6.97 -19.29 3.39
CA LEU A 74 6.17 -18.68 4.46
C LEU A 74 4.67 -18.98 4.36
N GLN A 75 4.20 -19.51 3.24
CA GLN A 75 2.85 -20.04 3.17
C GLN A 75 2.66 -21.30 4.01
N THR A 76 3.71 -22.08 4.24
CA THR A 76 3.63 -23.43 4.85
C THR A 76 4.06 -23.47 6.33
N GLU A 77 4.78 -22.46 6.80
CA GLU A 77 5.27 -22.37 8.18
C GLU A 77 5.41 -20.92 8.67
N TYR A 78 5.19 -20.71 9.98
CA TYR A 78 5.50 -19.48 10.67
C TYR A 78 6.99 -19.42 11.00
N SER A 79 7.76 -18.80 10.13
CA SER A 79 9.22 -18.65 10.28
C SER A 79 9.57 -17.18 10.54
N LEU A 80 9.20 -16.73 11.75
CA LEU A 80 9.44 -15.39 12.27
C LEU A 80 10.75 -15.36 13.08
N PRO A 81 11.39 -14.20 13.29
CA PRO A 81 12.48 -14.09 14.27
C PRO A 81 11.95 -14.24 15.70
N GLY A 82 12.76 -14.77 16.62
CA GLY A 82 12.37 -15.04 18.01
C GLY A 82 11.56 -13.92 18.71
N PRO A 83 12.00 -12.64 18.68
CA PRO A 83 11.23 -11.54 19.27
C PRO A 83 9.84 -11.30 18.67
N ALA A 84 9.58 -11.79 17.45
CA ALA A 84 8.28 -11.71 16.78
C ALA A 84 7.38 -12.93 17.04
N LEU A 85 7.83 -13.94 17.79
CA LEU A 85 6.96 -15.08 18.14
C LEU A 85 5.84 -14.67 19.10
N GLU A 86 6.02 -13.60 19.86
CA GLU A 86 4.95 -12.95 20.60
C GLU A 86 4.32 -11.86 19.72
N ASN A 87 2.99 -11.86 19.60
CA ASN A 87 2.27 -10.90 18.78
C ASN A 87 2.22 -9.52 19.48
N PRO A 88 2.86 -8.48 18.92
CA PRO A 88 2.89 -7.15 19.55
C PRO A 88 1.62 -6.33 19.30
N TRP A 89 0.75 -6.76 18.38
CA TRP A 89 -0.38 -5.99 17.87
C TRP A 89 -1.61 -6.06 18.78
N THR A 90 -1.51 -5.44 19.96
CA THR A 90 -2.53 -5.53 21.01
C THR A 90 -3.87 -4.88 20.65
N ASN A 91 -3.92 -3.94 19.69
CA ASN A 91 -5.18 -3.35 19.23
C ASN A 91 -6.13 -4.37 18.60
N LEU A 92 -5.63 -5.51 18.13
CA LEU A 92 -6.46 -6.61 17.61
C LEU A 92 -7.36 -7.23 18.69
N PHE A 93 -7.04 -7.05 19.97
CA PHE A 93 -7.75 -7.67 21.09
C PHE A 93 -8.61 -6.70 21.91
N VAL A 94 -8.65 -5.43 21.52
CA VAL A 94 -9.46 -4.40 22.20
C VAL A 94 -10.91 -4.49 21.72
N ASP A 95 -11.85 -4.52 22.65
CA ASP A 95 -13.28 -4.40 22.34
C ASP A 95 -13.69 -2.93 22.27
N ARG A 96 -14.07 -2.48 21.07
CA ARG A 96 -14.53 -1.12 20.80
C ARG A 96 -16.04 -1.04 20.60
N SER A 97 -16.78 -2.14 20.77
CA SER A 97 -18.22 -2.21 20.44
C SER A 97 -19.03 -1.12 21.14
N ALA A 98 -18.86 -0.96 22.46
CA ALA A 98 -19.57 0.06 23.22
C ALA A 98 -19.21 1.50 22.81
N ALA A 99 -17.94 1.74 22.43
CA ALA A 99 -17.50 3.05 21.97
C ALA A 99 -18.06 3.37 20.57
N VAL A 100 -18.03 2.40 19.66
CA VAL A 100 -18.59 2.50 18.31
C VAL A 100 -20.10 2.72 18.35
N ASP A 101 -20.83 1.95 19.16
CA ASP A 101 -22.29 2.05 19.27
C ASP A 101 -22.76 3.37 19.91
N ALA A 102 -21.86 4.08 20.60
CA ALA A 102 -22.13 5.41 21.16
C ALA A 102 -21.93 6.55 20.14
N VAL A 103 -21.36 6.28 18.95
CA VAL A 103 -21.16 7.27 17.88
C VAL A 103 -22.40 7.32 17.00
N THR A 104 -22.93 8.52 16.77
CA THR A 104 -24.03 8.69 15.80
C THR A 104 -23.51 8.75 14.37
N ASP A 105 -24.34 8.34 13.41
CA ASP A 105 -24.03 8.42 11.98
C ASP A 105 -23.69 9.85 11.55
N ASP A 106 -24.44 10.85 12.01
CA ASP A 106 -24.19 12.26 11.72
C ASP A 106 -22.83 12.73 12.25
N ASP A 107 -22.45 12.30 13.45
CA ASP A 107 -21.16 12.67 14.05
C ASP A 107 -19.97 12.08 13.27
N ILE A 108 -20.07 10.81 12.85
CA ILE A 108 -18.97 10.18 12.11
C ILE A 108 -18.91 10.70 10.67
N LEU A 109 -20.05 10.96 10.03
CA LEU A 109 -20.10 11.60 8.70
C LEU A 109 -19.50 13.01 8.74
N ALA A 110 -19.80 13.80 9.78
CA ALA A 110 -19.19 15.12 9.96
C ALA A 110 -17.67 15.03 10.14
N TRP A 111 -17.19 13.98 10.84
CA TRP A 111 -15.76 13.73 11.03
C TRP A 111 -15.04 13.42 9.70
N VAL A 112 -15.53 12.45 8.93
CA VAL A 112 -14.84 11.96 7.72
C VAL A 112 -14.92 12.94 6.55
N ARG A 113 -15.94 13.79 6.50
CA ARG A 113 -16.12 14.82 5.45
C ARG A 113 -15.27 16.07 5.66
N ARG A 114 -14.64 16.24 6.83
CA ARG A 114 -13.75 17.35 7.10
C ARG A 114 -12.37 17.08 6.48
N ASP A 115 -12.02 17.84 5.44
CA ASP A 115 -10.67 17.84 4.86
C ASP A 115 -9.65 18.31 5.93
N ASN A 116 -8.73 17.43 6.30
CA ASN A 116 -7.62 17.68 7.24
C ASN A 116 -6.27 17.85 6.51
N TYR A 117 -6.27 17.81 5.18
CA TYR A 117 -5.09 17.96 4.34
C TYR A 117 -5.02 19.35 3.71
N ARG A 118 -6.09 19.78 3.03
CA ARG A 118 -6.22 21.13 2.46
C ARG A 118 -7.11 22.01 3.31
N VAL A 119 -6.50 22.87 4.13
CA VAL A 119 -7.22 23.78 5.04
C VAL A 119 -6.98 25.21 4.62
N GLY A 120 -8.06 25.96 4.34
CA GLY A 120 -7.98 27.37 3.95
C GLY A 120 -7.21 27.62 2.66
N GLY A 121 -7.29 26.69 1.70
CA GLY A 121 -6.59 26.80 0.41
C GLY A 121 -5.09 26.53 0.48
N ARG A 122 -4.59 25.92 1.57
CA ARG A 122 -3.19 25.56 1.78
C ARG A 122 -3.08 24.09 2.18
N ILE A 123 -1.92 23.49 1.94
CA ILE A 123 -1.59 22.15 2.43
C ILE A 123 -1.14 22.29 3.89
N ALA A 124 -2.01 21.93 4.83
CA ALA A 124 -1.85 22.25 6.25
C ALA A 124 -0.55 21.67 6.84
N LEU A 125 -0.21 20.44 6.46
CA LEU A 125 1.01 19.78 6.89
C LEU A 125 2.27 20.48 6.35
N ALA A 126 2.27 20.93 5.09
CA ALA A 126 3.41 21.66 4.52
C ALA A 126 3.70 22.97 5.26
N GLU A 127 2.65 23.71 5.65
CA GLU A 127 2.80 24.93 6.46
C GLU A 127 3.40 24.62 7.83
N ARG A 128 2.97 23.52 8.48
CA ARG A 128 3.52 23.10 9.77
C ARG A 128 4.98 22.64 9.65
N LEU A 129 5.37 21.99 8.55
CA LEU A 129 6.76 21.58 8.33
C LEU A 129 7.68 22.78 8.03
N ALA A 130 7.13 23.87 7.48
CA ALA A 130 7.87 25.12 7.27
C ALA A 130 8.08 25.91 8.58
N ASP A 131 7.16 25.79 9.54
CA ASP A 131 7.28 26.29 10.92
C ASP A 131 7.51 25.10 11.86
N LEU A 132 8.64 24.42 11.66
CA LEU A 132 8.92 23.09 12.19
C LEU A 132 8.80 23.04 13.73
N PRO A 133 7.85 22.24 14.27
CA PRO A 133 7.78 22.00 15.71
C PRO A 133 9.06 21.29 16.20
N PRO A 134 9.63 21.70 17.36
CA PRO A 134 10.87 21.10 17.88
C PRO A 134 10.79 19.59 18.12
N GLU A 135 9.59 19.04 18.34
CA GLU A 135 9.38 17.60 18.49
C GLU A 135 9.49 16.81 17.19
N TRP A 136 9.41 17.45 16.02
CA TRP A 136 9.54 16.82 14.71
C TRP A 136 10.93 16.98 14.10
N ASP A 137 11.74 17.85 14.69
CA ASP A 137 13.11 18.15 14.32
C ASP A 137 14.05 17.11 14.96
N ALA A 138 14.41 16.08 14.20
CA ALA A 138 15.11 14.93 14.75
C ALA A 138 16.59 15.22 15.04
N ASP A 139 17.20 16.17 14.33
CA ASP A 139 18.60 16.56 14.54
C ASP A 139 18.81 17.92 15.23
N GLY A 140 17.73 18.70 15.40
CA GLY A 140 17.73 19.96 16.13
C GLY A 140 18.25 21.15 15.31
N ASP A 141 18.25 21.07 13.97
CA ASP A 141 18.76 22.13 13.10
C ASP A 141 17.68 23.17 12.69
N GLY A 142 16.41 22.89 12.99
CA GLY A 142 15.28 23.76 12.69
C GLY A 142 14.76 23.66 11.24
N GLU A 143 15.22 22.69 10.45
CA GLU A 143 14.82 22.49 9.06
C GLU A 143 14.28 21.07 8.82
N TRP A 144 13.20 20.94 8.03
CA TRP A 144 12.66 19.62 7.70
C TRP A 144 13.45 18.98 6.54
N SER A 145 14.18 17.90 6.81
CA SER A 145 14.95 17.16 5.79
C SER A 145 14.13 16.18 4.93
N GLY A 146 12.85 15.98 5.24
CA GLY A 146 11.98 14.97 4.64
C GLY A 146 11.20 15.43 3.42
N TYR A 147 10.20 14.62 3.05
CA TYR A 147 9.20 15.01 2.06
C TYR A 147 8.30 16.11 2.61
N VAL A 148 8.13 17.18 1.84
CA VAL A 148 7.15 18.23 2.12
C VAL A 148 5.95 18.00 1.19
N PRO A 149 4.74 17.77 1.72
CA PRO A 149 3.57 17.51 0.88
C PRO A 149 3.25 18.65 -0.09
N ASP A 150 3.16 18.30 -1.37
CA ASP A 150 2.98 19.26 -2.48
C ASP A 150 1.99 18.79 -3.56
N ALA A 151 1.31 17.66 -3.33
CA ALA A 151 0.20 17.20 -4.17
C ALA A 151 -1.09 17.90 -3.76
N TRP A 152 -1.80 18.51 -4.70
CA TRP A 152 -3.05 19.21 -4.38
C TRP A 152 -4.27 18.31 -4.44
N PHE A 153 -4.16 17.08 -4.94
CA PHE A 153 -5.29 16.19 -5.24
C PHE A 153 -6.38 16.91 -6.06
N ALA A 154 -5.93 17.72 -7.02
CA ALA A 154 -6.76 18.49 -7.94
C ALA A 154 -6.44 18.02 -9.36
N PHE A 155 -7.09 16.92 -9.76
CA PHE A 155 -6.74 16.22 -11.00
C PHE A 155 -7.43 16.80 -12.23
N ASP A 156 -6.67 16.95 -13.31
CA ASP A 156 -7.23 17.20 -14.64
C ASP A 156 -7.82 15.92 -15.26
N ASP A 157 -8.27 16.05 -16.51
CA ASP A 157 -8.90 14.95 -17.22
C ASP A 157 -7.96 13.79 -17.57
N GLU A 158 -6.66 13.94 -17.39
CA GLU A 158 -5.67 12.89 -17.68
C GLU A 158 -4.99 12.38 -16.40
N GLY A 159 -5.56 12.74 -15.24
CA GLY A 159 -5.11 12.32 -13.92
C GLY A 159 -3.91 13.11 -13.40
N PHE A 160 -3.48 14.18 -14.07
CA PHE A 160 -2.39 15.02 -13.56
C PHE A 160 -2.90 15.97 -12.49
N ASP A 161 -2.16 16.04 -11.39
CA ASP A 161 -2.42 16.96 -10.31
C ASP A 161 -2.01 18.39 -10.68
N ARG A 162 -2.87 19.35 -10.33
CA ARG A 162 -2.79 20.75 -10.72
C ARG A 162 -2.58 21.64 -9.51
N SER A 163 -1.67 22.61 -9.64
CA SER A 163 -1.51 23.63 -8.61
C SER A 163 -2.67 24.64 -8.65
N PRO A 164 -2.92 25.41 -7.57
CA PRO A 164 -3.93 26.47 -7.55
C PRO A 164 -3.72 27.54 -8.64
N GLU A 165 -2.47 27.75 -9.07
CA GLU A 165 -2.09 28.67 -10.15
C GLU A 165 -2.35 28.08 -11.55
N GLY A 166 -2.84 26.84 -11.64
CA GLY A 166 -3.05 26.14 -12.90
C GLY A 166 -1.77 25.54 -13.50
N GLY A 167 -0.72 25.32 -12.70
CA GLY A 167 0.48 24.59 -13.09
C GLY A 167 0.33 23.07 -12.92
N TYR A 168 1.34 22.30 -13.33
CA TYR A 168 1.46 20.88 -13.02
C TYR A 168 2.39 20.70 -11.82
N THR A 169 1.96 19.96 -10.79
CA THR A 169 2.83 19.60 -9.66
C THR A 169 3.81 18.47 -10.03
N GLY A 170 3.47 17.74 -11.09
CA GLY A 170 4.16 16.54 -11.51
C GLY A 170 3.55 15.26 -11.00
N TRP A 171 2.69 15.30 -9.99
CA TRP A 171 1.99 14.11 -9.56
C TRP A 171 0.95 13.70 -10.60
N ARG A 172 0.81 12.40 -10.82
CA ARG A 172 -0.24 11.82 -11.65
C ARG A 172 -0.87 10.63 -10.95
N ALA A 173 -2.19 10.64 -10.81
CA ALA A 173 -2.94 9.53 -10.26
C ALA A 173 -3.07 8.40 -11.29
N PHE A 174 -3.09 7.17 -10.78
CA PHE A 174 -3.48 6.01 -11.57
C PHE A 174 -4.37 5.09 -10.74
N ALA A 175 -5.32 4.45 -11.41
CA ALA A 175 -6.18 3.43 -10.82
C ALA A 175 -5.51 2.05 -10.91
N TYR A 176 -5.80 1.18 -9.96
CA TYR A 176 -5.18 -0.13 -9.81
C TYR A 176 -6.19 -1.17 -9.32
N GLN A 177 -5.82 -2.44 -9.38
CA GLN A 177 -6.53 -3.53 -8.71
C GLN A 177 -6.10 -3.55 -7.24
N PRO A 178 -6.94 -3.28 -6.24
CA PRO A 178 -6.54 -3.33 -4.83
C PRO A 178 -5.98 -4.71 -4.44
N LEU A 179 -4.97 -4.77 -3.58
CA LEU A 179 -4.39 -6.03 -3.13
C LEU A 179 -5.44 -6.86 -2.36
N PRO A 180 -5.59 -8.17 -2.59
CA PRO A 180 -6.54 -8.97 -1.83
C PRO A 180 -6.28 -8.96 -0.31
N GLY A 181 -7.32 -8.80 0.50
CA GLY A 181 -7.25 -8.86 1.96
C GLY A 181 -7.58 -7.55 2.69
N ALA A 182 -6.87 -7.24 3.77
CA ALA A 182 -7.16 -6.10 4.66
C ALA A 182 -7.14 -4.71 3.98
N PHE A 183 -6.60 -4.60 2.76
CA PHE A 183 -6.48 -3.36 2.00
C PHE A 183 -7.77 -2.93 1.27
N TRP A 184 -8.85 -3.69 1.39
CA TRP A 184 -10.12 -3.34 0.75
C TRP A 184 -10.90 -2.27 1.53
N PRO A 185 -11.69 -1.42 0.84
CA PRO A 185 -12.67 -0.54 1.50
C PRO A 185 -13.59 -1.30 2.45
N ALA A 186 -13.97 -2.54 2.11
CA ALA A 186 -14.77 -3.41 2.96
C ALA A 186 -14.11 -3.75 4.31
N ASN A 187 -12.81 -3.48 4.47
CA ASN A 187 -12.03 -3.67 5.68
C ASN A 187 -11.62 -2.35 6.35
N GLY A 188 -12.11 -1.21 5.84
CA GLY A 188 -12.20 0.04 6.60
C GLY A 188 -11.45 1.22 6.03
N SER A 189 -10.72 1.07 4.92
CA SER A 189 -9.96 2.17 4.32
C SER A 189 -10.13 2.20 2.81
N ALA A 190 -10.33 3.40 2.27
CA ALA A 190 -10.13 3.68 0.85
C ALA A 190 -8.72 4.25 0.67
N ASP A 191 -8.08 3.94 -0.45
CA ASP A 191 -6.75 4.46 -0.76
C ASP A 191 -6.60 4.88 -2.23
N ASP A 192 -5.57 5.68 -2.49
CA ASP A 192 -5.14 6.11 -3.82
C ASP A 192 -3.61 6.12 -3.92
N VAL A 193 -3.09 6.13 -5.16
CA VAL A 193 -1.67 6.25 -5.42
C VAL A 193 -1.41 7.24 -6.55
N LEU A 194 -0.42 8.09 -6.35
CA LEU A 194 0.10 9.04 -7.32
C LEU A 194 1.56 8.69 -7.58
N ILE A 195 2.00 8.86 -8.82
CA ILE A 195 3.41 8.76 -9.22
C ILE A 195 3.93 10.13 -9.63
N ARG A 196 5.21 10.40 -9.32
CA ARG A 196 5.96 11.51 -9.90
C ARG A 196 7.33 11.01 -10.36
N LEU A 197 7.66 11.31 -11.62
CA LEU A 197 9.03 11.13 -12.12
C LEU A 197 9.86 12.41 -11.88
N PRO A 198 11.19 12.30 -11.73
CA PRO A 198 12.06 13.46 -11.57
C PRO A 198 11.91 14.49 -12.69
N ALA A 199 12.32 15.73 -12.42
CA ALA A 199 12.30 16.84 -13.39
C ALA A 199 12.87 16.45 -14.77
N ALA A 200 14.00 15.74 -14.83
CA ALA A 200 14.61 15.29 -16.09
C ALA A 200 13.69 14.43 -16.99
N PHE A 201 12.73 13.70 -16.41
CA PHE A 201 11.76 12.89 -17.18
C PHE A 201 10.57 13.69 -17.69
N ARG A 202 10.51 14.98 -17.35
CA ARG A 202 9.40 15.88 -17.65
C ARG A 202 9.87 17.11 -18.42
N GLU A 203 11.16 17.19 -18.71
CA GLU A 203 11.84 18.34 -19.30
C GLU A 203 12.43 18.00 -20.67
N ASP A 204 12.44 18.99 -21.56
CA ASP A 204 13.26 18.98 -22.76
C ASP A 204 14.76 19.12 -22.43
N ALA A 205 15.63 18.98 -23.43
CA ALA A 205 17.08 19.09 -23.25
C ALA A 205 17.54 20.48 -22.74
N ALA A 206 16.69 21.51 -22.80
CA ALA A 206 16.96 22.84 -22.26
C ALA A 206 16.44 23.02 -20.82
N GLY A 207 15.87 21.98 -20.21
CA GLY A 207 15.33 22.02 -18.84
C GLY A 207 13.94 22.63 -18.74
N ARG A 208 13.18 22.72 -19.84
CA ARG A 208 11.82 23.28 -19.83
C ARG A 208 10.81 22.14 -19.73
N PHE A 209 9.82 22.29 -18.85
CA PHE A 209 8.74 21.31 -18.72
C PHE A 209 7.98 21.11 -20.05
N ASP A 210 7.75 19.86 -20.40
CA ASP A 210 6.96 19.44 -21.56
C ASP A 210 6.07 18.24 -21.19
N LEU A 211 4.76 18.42 -21.35
CA LEU A 211 3.78 17.40 -20.98
C LEU A 211 3.84 16.17 -21.89
N GLY A 212 4.21 16.33 -23.17
CA GLY A 212 4.36 15.23 -24.12
C GLY A 212 5.53 14.33 -23.72
N ILE A 213 6.67 14.92 -23.37
CA ILE A 213 7.84 14.22 -22.81
C ILE A 213 7.43 13.47 -21.54
N TYR A 214 6.69 14.11 -20.64
CA TYR A 214 6.30 13.45 -19.40
C TYR A 214 5.37 12.25 -19.65
N LYS A 215 4.36 12.41 -20.52
CA LYS A 215 3.46 11.31 -20.90
C LYS A 215 4.21 10.14 -21.55
N ALA A 216 5.14 10.42 -22.47
CA ALA A 216 5.99 9.40 -23.07
C ALA A 216 6.82 8.65 -22.01
N ASN A 217 7.52 9.37 -21.13
CA ASN A 217 8.35 8.73 -20.10
C ASN A 217 7.53 7.93 -19.09
N LEU A 218 6.32 8.38 -18.71
CA LEU A 218 5.40 7.58 -17.89
C LEU A 218 4.98 6.29 -18.59
N ALA A 219 4.67 6.35 -19.89
CA ALA A 219 4.32 5.16 -20.68
C ALA A 219 5.50 4.19 -20.86
N ILE A 220 6.73 4.71 -21.02
CA ILE A 220 7.95 3.89 -21.05
C ILE A 220 8.17 3.20 -19.71
N VAL A 221 8.01 3.90 -18.59
CA VAL A 221 8.09 3.28 -17.25
C VAL A 221 6.99 2.25 -17.06
N GLU A 222 5.75 2.54 -17.47
CA GLU A 222 4.66 1.57 -17.43
C GLU A 222 5.00 0.31 -18.25
N ALA A 223 5.50 0.46 -19.47
CA ALA A 223 5.90 -0.64 -20.34
C ALA A 223 7.04 -1.48 -19.73
N LEU A 224 8.04 -0.82 -19.14
CA LEU A 224 9.16 -1.50 -18.48
C LEU A 224 8.70 -2.31 -17.26
N ILE A 225 7.83 -1.76 -16.41
CA ILE A 225 7.36 -2.44 -15.20
C ILE A 225 6.38 -3.57 -15.52
N THR A 226 5.39 -3.29 -16.37
CA THR A 226 4.36 -4.28 -16.77
C THR A 226 4.92 -5.32 -17.73
N ARG A 227 6.01 -5.00 -18.45
CA ARG A 227 6.66 -5.82 -19.48
C ARG A 227 5.71 -6.08 -20.66
N THR A 228 4.92 -5.07 -21.01
CA THR A 228 3.90 -5.11 -22.06
C THR A 228 3.84 -3.80 -22.82
N ASP A 229 3.32 -3.84 -24.04
CA ASP A 229 3.07 -2.65 -24.85
C ASP A 229 2.05 -1.72 -24.16
N VAL A 230 2.29 -0.41 -24.23
CA VAL A 230 1.45 0.60 -23.57
C VAL A 230 0.89 1.56 -24.62
N PRO A 231 -0.45 1.63 -24.80
CA PRO A 231 -1.05 2.58 -25.72
C PRO A 231 -0.79 4.04 -25.33
N VAL A 232 -0.43 4.86 -26.32
CA VAL A 232 -0.14 6.29 -26.18
C VAL A 232 -0.72 7.05 -27.37
N PRO A 233 -1.92 7.63 -27.28
CA PRO A 233 -2.60 8.14 -28.47
C PRO A 233 -1.85 9.31 -29.12
N GLY A 234 -1.33 9.09 -30.33
CA GLY A 234 -0.80 10.12 -31.22
C GLY A 234 0.44 10.89 -30.74
N LEU A 235 1.36 10.26 -30.00
CA LEU A 235 2.63 10.90 -29.64
C LEU A 235 3.49 11.19 -30.88
N ASP A 236 4.13 12.35 -30.94
CA ASP A 236 4.98 12.77 -32.04
C ASP A 236 6.43 12.35 -31.79
N GLU A 237 6.84 11.24 -32.37
CA GLU A 237 8.18 10.68 -32.21
C GLU A 237 9.26 11.54 -32.86
N ALA A 238 8.93 12.27 -33.94
CA ALA A 238 9.86 13.17 -34.58
C ALA A 238 10.23 14.34 -33.65
N ALA A 239 9.26 14.83 -32.87
CA ALA A 239 9.53 15.81 -31.82
C ALA A 239 10.32 15.23 -30.63
N LEU A 240 10.16 13.94 -30.33
CA LEU A 240 10.81 13.26 -29.20
C LEU A 240 12.18 12.67 -29.55
N GLY A 241 12.47 12.44 -30.83
CA GLY A 241 13.72 11.87 -31.33
C GLY A 241 13.90 10.38 -31.05
N VAL A 242 12.82 9.66 -30.69
CA VAL A 242 12.85 8.23 -30.32
C VAL A 242 11.69 7.53 -31.03
N ASP A 243 12.01 6.43 -31.70
CA ASP A 243 11.05 5.47 -32.30
C ASP A 243 10.47 4.59 -31.17
N LEU A 244 9.31 5.03 -30.64
CA LEU A 244 8.59 4.45 -29.51
C LEU A 244 7.83 3.19 -29.90
N ASP A 245 7.24 3.14 -31.10
CA ASP A 245 6.47 1.99 -31.58
C ASP A 245 7.34 0.95 -32.32
N ARG A 246 8.56 1.34 -32.69
CA ARG A 246 9.60 0.51 -33.31
C ARG A 246 9.27 0.08 -34.72
N ASP A 247 8.57 0.91 -35.49
CA ASP A 247 8.27 0.68 -36.90
C ASP A 247 9.43 1.09 -37.85
N GLY A 248 10.46 1.75 -37.32
CA GLY A 248 11.64 2.21 -38.05
C GLY A 248 11.52 3.61 -38.64
N VAL A 249 10.43 4.33 -38.38
CA VAL A 249 10.15 5.68 -38.88
C VAL A 249 9.76 6.59 -37.72
N LEU A 250 10.38 7.76 -37.60
CA LEU A 250 9.92 8.76 -36.63
C LEU A 250 8.61 9.39 -37.12
N GLY A 251 7.49 8.98 -36.51
CA GLY A 251 6.15 9.36 -36.93
C GLY A 251 5.21 9.64 -35.77
N ARG A 252 3.95 9.22 -35.93
CA ARG A 252 2.94 9.26 -34.87
C ARG A 252 2.85 7.87 -34.25
N ALA A 253 3.28 7.74 -33.02
CA ALA A 253 3.13 6.52 -32.25
C ALA A 253 1.78 6.49 -31.55
N ASP A 254 1.10 5.34 -31.65
CA ASP A 254 -0.08 5.01 -30.84
C ASP A 254 0.25 4.02 -29.70
N VAL A 255 1.50 3.57 -29.63
CA VAL A 255 1.98 2.58 -28.67
C VAL A 255 3.45 2.81 -28.32
N VAL A 256 3.79 2.63 -27.04
CA VAL A 256 5.17 2.38 -26.62
C VAL A 256 5.36 0.87 -26.62
N ARG A 257 6.16 0.36 -27.56
CA ARG A 257 6.38 -1.07 -27.71
C ARG A 257 7.42 -1.56 -26.70
N PHE A 258 7.04 -2.51 -25.86
CA PHE A 258 7.96 -3.09 -24.89
C PHE A 258 9.00 -3.94 -25.62
N ALA A 259 10.27 -3.57 -25.47
CA ALA A 259 11.38 -4.30 -26.05
C ALA A 259 12.65 -4.19 -25.21
N PHE A 260 12.80 -5.11 -24.27
CA PHE A 260 13.97 -5.16 -23.40
C PHE A 260 14.60 -6.55 -23.39
N ALA A 261 15.64 -6.71 -24.19
CA ALA A 261 16.50 -7.90 -24.20
C ALA A 261 17.96 -7.46 -24.45
N PRO A 262 18.61 -6.84 -23.45
CA PRO A 262 19.92 -6.21 -23.63
C PRO A 262 21.01 -7.17 -24.10
N LEU A 263 20.94 -8.46 -23.72
CA LEU A 263 21.87 -9.50 -24.22
C LEU A 263 21.73 -9.77 -25.73
N ARG A 264 20.61 -9.38 -26.34
CA ARG A 264 20.35 -9.42 -27.79
C ARG A 264 20.49 -8.04 -28.45
N GLY A 265 20.95 -7.03 -27.72
CA GLY A 265 21.07 -5.65 -28.20
C GLY A 265 19.72 -4.91 -28.31
N GLU A 266 18.64 -5.44 -27.76
CA GLU A 266 17.33 -4.77 -27.74
C GLU A 266 17.16 -4.01 -26.42
N THR A 267 16.95 -2.70 -26.51
CA THR A 267 16.66 -1.82 -25.38
C THR A 267 15.58 -0.81 -25.74
N MET A 268 15.04 -0.17 -24.71
CA MET A 268 14.19 1.02 -24.80
C MET A 268 15.02 2.25 -24.40
N HIS A 269 14.48 3.45 -24.62
CA HIS A 269 15.11 4.71 -24.23
C HIS A 269 14.06 5.68 -23.69
N TYR A 270 14.44 6.48 -22.70
CA TYR A 270 13.66 7.63 -22.30
C TYR A 270 13.75 8.74 -23.34
N VAL A 271 12.79 9.66 -23.32
CA VAL A 271 12.75 10.86 -24.17
C VAL A 271 13.11 12.11 -23.37
N GLY A 272 13.40 13.20 -24.08
CA GLY A 272 13.74 14.49 -23.45
C GLY A 272 15.08 14.48 -22.73
N ARG A 273 15.19 15.28 -21.67
CA ARG A 273 16.43 15.39 -20.88
C ARG A 273 16.89 14.06 -20.28
N ALA A 274 15.96 13.23 -19.78
CA ALA A 274 16.28 11.90 -19.26
C ALA A 274 16.92 11.00 -20.33
N GLY A 275 16.46 11.07 -21.58
CA GLY A 275 17.09 10.38 -22.71
C GLY A 275 18.49 10.90 -23.01
N ALA A 276 18.65 12.22 -23.07
CA ALA A 276 19.94 12.87 -23.34
C ALA A 276 21.00 12.62 -22.25
N GLU A 277 20.57 12.46 -21.00
CA GLU A 277 21.42 12.12 -19.86
C GLU A 277 21.68 10.61 -19.71
N ASP A 278 21.17 9.78 -20.64
CA ASP A 278 21.29 8.32 -20.63
C ASP A 278 20.89 7.70 -19.28
N ARG A 279 19.73 8.13 -18.76
CA ARG A 279 19.23 7.65 -17.46
C ARG A 279 19.00 6.14 -17.51
N ALA A 280 19.51 5.45 -16.48
CA ALA A 280 19.42 4.00 -16.38
C ALA A 280 17.96 3.49 -16.45
N LEU A 281 17.77 2.39 -17.18
CA LEU A 281 16.48 1.74 -17.37
C LEU A 281 16.65 0.22 -17.42
N ALA A 282 15.64 -0.50 -16.94
CA ALA A 282 15.54 -1.95 -17.07
C ALA A 282 14.10 -2.40 -16.87
N ALA A 283 13.75 -3.55 -17.45
CA ALA A 283 12.43 -4.14 -17.22
C ALA A 283 12.22 -4.45 -15.73
N GLY A 284 11.04 -4.11 -15.21
CA GLY A 284 10.69 -4.34 -13.80
C GLY A 284 11.40 -3.46 -12.78
N LEU A 285 12.09 -2.36 -13.17
CA LEU A 285 12.71 -1.39 -12.25
C LEU A 285 12.27 0.05 -12.55
N TYR A 286 11.98 0.83 -11.51
CA TYR A 286 11.63 2.26 -11.66
C TYR A 286 12.88 3.14 -11.69
N PRO A 287 12.91 4.20 -12.53
CA PRO A 287 14.06 5.09 -12.60
C PRO A 287 14.37 5.73 -11.24
N GLN A 288 15.66 5.99 -10.99
CA GLN A 288 16.09 6.70 -9.79
C GLN A 288 15.38 8.05 -9.69
N GLY A 289 14.93 8.37 -8.47
CA GLY A 289 14.16 9.55 -8.13
C GLY A 289 12.67 9.43 -8.40
N THR A 290 12.16 8.28 -8.87
CA THR A 290 10.70 8.02 -8.89
C THR A 290 10.14 8.17 -7.49
N GLU A 291 9.00 8.85 -7.39
CA GLU A 291 8.28 9.08 -6.16
C GLU A 291 6.88 8.49 -6.26
N PHE A 292 6.40 7.94 -5.14
CA PHE A 292 5.02 7.53 -4.93
C PHE A 292 4.44 8.25 -3.73
N LEU A 293 3.20 8.70 -3.88
CA LEU A 293 2.39 9.24 -2.80
C LEU A 293 1.13 8.39 -2.70
N HIS A 294 0.83 7.91 -1.50
CA HIS A 294 -0.28 7.01 -1.22
C HIS A 294 -1.07 7.59 -0.06
N SER A 295 -2.31 8.05 -0.31
CA SER A 295 -3.18 8.47 0.78
C SER A 295 -4.11 7.33 1.21
N VAL A 296 -4.27 7.16 2.52
CA VAL A 296 -5.24 6.26 3.13
C VAL A 296 -6.32 7.13 3.76
N ARG A 297 -7.58 6.86 3.47
CA ARG A 297 -8.72 7.71 3.82
C ARG A 297 -9.83 6.90 4.48
N TYR A 298 -10.70 7.62 5.17
CA TYR A 298 -11.96 7.10 5.66
C TYR A 298 -12.91 6.81 4.50
N LEU A 299 -14.02 6.16 4.83
CA LEU A 299 -15.12 5.92 3.91
C LEU A 299 -16.15 7.05 4.05
N ASP A 300 -16.80 7.42 2.95
CA ASP A 300 -17.92 8.36 2.96
C ASP A 300 -19.17 7.67 2.42
N VAL A 301 -20.21 7.63 3.25
CA VAL A 301 -21.53 7.11 2.87
C VAL A 301 -22.32 8.26 2.25
N THR A 302 -22.60 8.14 0.96
CA THR A 302 -23.39 9.10 0.19
C THR A 302 -24.67 8.44 -0.33
N GLU A 303 -25.57 9.23 -0.92
CA GLU A 303 -26.77 8.71 -1.59
C GLU A 303 -26.45 7.70 -2.70
N THR A 304 -25.27 7.81 -3.31
CA THR A 304 -24.81 6.94 -4.40
C THR A 304 -24.07 5.69 -3.94
N GLY A 305 -23.84 5.53 -2.63
CA GLY A 305 -23.11 4.40 -2.04
C GLY A 305 -21.89 4.86 -1.22
N VAL A 306 -20.99 3.91 -0.97
CA VAL A 306 -19.77 4.13 -0.17
C VAL A 306 -18.62 4.53 -1.10
N GLY A 307 -17.96 5.64 -0.77
CA GLY A 307 -16.82 6.16 -1.51
C GLY A 307 -15.67 6.57 -0.60
N MET A 308 -14.67 7.24 -1.19
CA MET A 308 -13.52 7.78 -0.50
C MET A 308 -13.86 9.12 0.18
N ALA A 309 -13.52 9.27 1.45
CA ALA A 309 -13.77 10.50 2.21
C ALA A 309 -12.71 11.59 1.97
N ALA A 310 -13.06 12.83 2.32
CA ALA A 310 -12.13 13.96 2.26
C ALA A 310 -11.01 13.86 3.30
N ARG A 311 -11.31 13.36 4.52
CA ARG A 311 -10.35 13.19 5.61
C ARG A 311 -9.35 12.07 5.30
N MET A 312 -8.06 12.39 5.40
CA MET A 312 -6.96 11.43 5.36
C MET A 312 -6.70 10.84 6.74
N LYS A 313 -6.52 9.52 6.78
CA LYS A 313 -5.96 8.76 7.90
C LYS A 313 -4.44 8.84 7.90
N GLU A 314 -3.86 8.60 6.73
CA GLU A 314 -2.42 8.56 6.51
C GLU A 314 -2.05 9.13 5.14
N LEU A 315 -0.85 9.69 5.05
CA LEU A 315 -0.20 10.04 3.80
C LEU A 315 1.18 9.37 3.78
N ARG A 316 1.39 8.41 2.89
CA ARG A 316 2.60 7.60 2.80
C ARG A 316 3.37 8.00 1.57
N TYR A 317 4.64 8.33 1.74
CA TYR A 317 5.55 8.76 0.69
C TYR A 317 6.69 7.76 0.54
N MET A 318 7.10 7.52 -0.70
CA MET A 318 8.19 6.62 -1.04
C MET A 318 8.99 7.18 -2.21
N GLN A 319 10.32 7.20 -2.11
CA GLN A 319 11.23 7.70 -3.16
C GLN A 319 12.35 6.72 -3.48
N LYS A 320 12.62 6.52 -4.77
CA LYS A 320 13.72 5.72 -5.29
C LYS A 320 15.03 6.49 -5.12
N THR A 321 15.70 6.35 -4.00
CA THR A 321 16.94 7.09 -3.70
C THR A 321 18.16 6.53 -4.44
N ARG A 322 18.13 5.24 -4.85
CA ARG A 322 19.25 4.59 -5.54
C ARG A 322 18.76 3.63 -6.62
N TRP A 323 19.38 3.68 -7.80
CA TRP A 323 19.24 2.65 -8.82
C TRP A 323 20.04 1.40 -8.46
N GLN A 324 19.47 0.21 -8.69
CA GLN A 324 20.11 -1.08 -8.43
C GLN A 324 19.93 -1.98 -9.66
N SER A 325 21.01 -2.57 -10.14
CA SER A 325 20.96 -3.53 -11.24
C SER A 325 20.33 -4.86 -10.80
N TYR A 326 20.04 -5.75 -11.76
CA TYR A 326 19.57 -7.11 -11.45
C TYR A 326 20.58 -7.85 -10.55
N TYR A 327 21.88 -7.67 -10.82
CA TYR A 327 22.96 -8.25 -10.03
C TYR A 327 23.00 -7.72 -8.59
N ASP A 328 22.84 -6.42 -8.39
CA ASP A 328 22.78 -5.82 -7.05
C ASP A 328 21.62 -6.40 -6.23
N ARG A 329 20.44 -6.54 -6.87
CA ARG A 329 19.24 -7.07 -6.22
C ARG A 329 19.35 -8.56 -5.91
N GLU A 330 19.87 -9.36 -6.84
CA GLU A 330 20.08 -10.79 -6.62
C GLU A 330 21.09 -11.02 -5.49
N THR A 331 22.20 -10.27 -5.48
CA THR A 331 23.22 -10.36 -4.42
C THR A 331 22.63 -9.97 -3.06
N ALA A 332 21.83 -8.90 -2.98
CA ALA A 332 21.17 -8.49 -1.75
C ALA A 332 20.17 -9.56 -1.24
N ALA A 333 19.35 -10.12 -2.13
CA ALA A 333 18.40 -11.18 -1.77
C ALA A 333 19.11 -12.47 -1.28
N LEU A 334 20.21 -12.85 -1.91
CA LEU A 334 21.03 -14.00 -1.46
C LEU A 334 21.69 -13.74 -0.11
N ALA A 335 22.15 -12.50 0.15
CA ALA A 335 22.68 -12.10 1.45
C ALA A 335 21.59 -12.19 2.54
N GLU A 336 20.37 -11.72 2.27
CA GLU A 336 19.25 -11.82 3.19
C GLU A 336 18.84 -13.27 3.47
N ALA A 337 18.77 -14.11 2.42
CA ALA A 337 18.49 -15.54 2.57
C ALA A 337 19.56 -16.25 3.43
N LYS A 338 20.83 -15.90 3.23
CA LYS A 338 21.94 -16.42 4.06
C LYS A 338 21.83 -15.96 5.51
N GLU A 339 21.57 -14.68 5.73
CA GLU A 339 21.43 -14.11 7.08
C GLU A 339 20.31 -14.80 7.87
N ARG A 340 19.15 -15.00 7.24
CA ARG A 340 18.01 -15.71 7.84
C ARG A 340 18.32 -17.17 8.14
N ALA A 341 19.08 -17.85 7.27
CA ALA A 341 19.48 -19.23 7.49
C ALA A 341 20.52 -19.38 8.61
N ASP A 342 21.50 -18.48 8.69
CA ASP A 342 22.57 -18.52 9.70
C ASP A 342 22.09 -17.99 11.07
N PHE A 343 21.14 -17.04 11.09
CA PHE A 343 20.68 -16.34 12.28
C PHE A 343 19.14 -16.17 12.30
N PRO A 344 18.38 -17.28 12.42
CA PRO A 344 16.91 -17.25 12.32
C PRO A 344 16.23 -16.35 13.37
N ASP A 345 16.84 -16.15 14.54
CA ASP A 345 16.29 -15.31 15.61
C ASP A 345 16.64 -13.82 15.46
N ARG A 346 17.47 -13.44 14.49
CA ARG A 346 17.94 -12.06 14.34
C ARG A 346 16.87 -11.22 13.65
N ILE A 347 16.52 -10.10 14.28
CA ILE A 347 15.64 -9.09 13.70
C ILE A 347 16.36 -8.27 12.63
N ARG A 348 15.59 -7.72 11.71
CA ARG A 348 16.10 -6.72 10.77
C ARG A 348 16.47 -5.43 11.53
N HIS A 349 17.66 -4.91 11.27
CA HIS A 349 18.05 -3.58 11.72
C HIS A 349 17.49 -2.52 10.78
N LEU A 350 16.61 -1.66 11.30
CA LEU A 350 16.11 -0.48 10.61
C LEU A 350 16.91 0.74 11.06
N LEU A 351 17.16 1.67 10.14
CA LEU A 351 17.85 2.93 10.39
C LEU A 351 16.98 4.06 9.88
N GLY A 352 16.70 5.08 10.68
CA GLY A 352 15.89 6.21 10.26
C GLY A 352 15.28 6.92 11.45
N ASP A 353 14.42 7.87 11.14
CA ASP A 353 13.71 8.73 12.08
C ASP A 353 12.43 9.25 11.40
N ALA A 354 11.63 10.03 12.13
CA ALA A 354 10.39 10.63 11.61
C ALA A 354 10.64 11.63 10.47
N GLU A 355 11.78 12.30 10.47
CA GLU A 355 12.12 13.43 9.59
C GLU A 355 12.67 12.99 8.23
N ARG A 356 13.56 12.00 8.22
CA ARG A 356 14.22 11.47 7.02
C ARG A 356 13.58 10.18 6.53
N GLY A 357 12.71 9.57 7.32
CA GLY A 357 12.13 8.27 7.03
C GLY A 357 13.14 7.12 7.01
N ILE A 358 12.71 5.97 6.51
CA ILE A 358 13.42 4.68 6.62
C ILE A 358 13.76 4.14 5.23
N PRO A 359 15.04 3.81 4.95
CA PRO A 359 15.41 3.11 3.73
C PRO A 359 15.02 1.63 3.82
N ASN A 360 14.50 1.08 2.73
CA ASN A 360 14.13 -0.34 2.66
C ASN A 360 15.30 -1.27 2.32
N GLY A 361 16.53 -0.77 2.20
CA GLY A 361 17.71 -1.55 1.79
C GLY A 361 17.79 -1.88 0.28
N TYR A 362 16.71 -1.68 -0.46
CA TYR A 362 16.56 -1.98 -1.88
C TYR A 362 16.35 -0.71 -2.74
N GLY A 363 17.03 0.37 -2.33
CA GLY A 363 17.10 1.62 -3.08
C GLY A 363 15.89 2.54 -2.93
N TRP A 364 14.96 2.23 -2.03
CA TRP A 364 13.84 3.10 -1.68
C TRP A 364 13.96 3.65 -0.26
N ARG A 365 13.36 4.83 -0.05
CA ARG A 365 13.18 5.48 1.26
C ARG A 365 11.70 5.79 1.45
N LEU A 366 11.17 5.45 2.62
CA LEU A 366 9.76 5.59 2.96
C LEU A 366 9.60 6.57 4.13
N GLN A 367 8.56 7.38 4.07
CA GLN A 367 8.15 8.29 5.14
C GLN A 367 6.62 8.32 5.21
N GLY A 368 6.07 8.36 6.41
CA GLY A 368 4.62 8.43 6.62
C GLY A 368 4.21 9.67 7.39
N PHE A 369 2.97 10.08 7.18
CA PHE A 369 2.23 11.01 8.02
C PHE A 369 0.93 10.34 8.43
N ILE A 370 0.45 10.62 9.62
CA ILE A 370 -0.73 10.00 10.22
C ILE A 370 -1.48 11.03 11.07
N GLU A 371 -2.77 10.79 11.32
CA GLU A 371 -3.57 11.66 12.18
C GLU A 371 -3.05 11.74 13.62
N ASP A 372 -2.94 12.96 14.15
CA ASP A 372 -2.82 13.22 15.58
C ASP A 372 -4.18 13.06 16.30
N ALA A 373 -4.21 13.23 17.63
CA ALA A 373 -5.42 13.03 18.42
C ALA A 373 -6.55 14.03 18.11
N ALA A 374 -6.22 15.18 17.52
CA ALA A 374 -7.18 16.17 17.03
C ALA A 374 -7.64 15.88 15.59
N GLY A 375 -6.95 14.95 14.91
CA GLY A 375 -7.22 14.55 13.55
C GLY A 375 -6.49 15.38 12.49
N ASP A 376 -5.51 16.20 12.86
CA ASP A 376 -4.63 16.83 11.88
C ASP A 376 -3.48 15.87 11.53
N LEU A 377 -2.90 15.98 10.34
CA LEU A 377 -1.75 15.13 9.99
C LEU A 377 -0.49 15.58 10.73
N ARG A 378 0.29 14.61 11.20
CA ARG A 378 1.63 14.73 11.77
C ARG A 378 2.58 13.71 11.13
N PRO A 379 3.92 13.89 11.19
CA PRO A 379 4.86 12.83 10.86
C PRO A 379 4.57 11.55 11.66
N GLN A 380 4.74 10.40 11.02
CA GLN A 380 4.81 9.11 11.71
C GLN A 380 6.11 9.04 12.50
N ASP A 381 6.09 8.47 13.70
CA ASP A 381 7.34 8.12 14.38
C ASP A 381 8.09 7.01 13.62
N PHE A 382 9.27 6.69 14.13
CA PHE A 382 10.12 5.65 13.57
C PHE A 382 9.45 4.27 13.55
N GLU A 383 8.70 3.89 14.59
CA GLU A 383 8.03 2.59 14.68
C GLU A 383 6.78 2.52 13.79
N GLU A 384 6.03 3.62 13.74
CA GLU A 384 4.92 3.81 12.84
C GLU A 384 5.39 3.70 11.38
N THR A 385 6.52 4.32 11.01
CA THR A 385 7.05 4.21 9.65
C THR A 385 7.60 2.81 9.36
N ALA A 386 8.17 2.13 10.36
CA ALA A 386 8.72 0.78 10.23
C ALA A 386 7.69 -0.24 9.75
N PHE A 387 6.41 -0.05 10.07
CA PHE A 387 5.31 -0.88 9.56
C PHE A 387 5.30 -0.99 8.03
N CYS A 388 5.57 0.11 7.31
CA CYS A 388 5.57 0.12 5.85
C CYS A 388 6.68 -0.74 5.24
N ILE A 389 7.78 -0.93 5.98
CA ILE A 389 8.94 -1.71 5.52
C ILE A 389 8.61 -3.20 5.37
N GLY A 390 7.61 -3.71 6.10
CA GLY A 390 7.17 -5.10 5.98
C GLY A 390 6.78 -5.48 4.56
N CYS A 391 5.93 -4.64 3.95
CA CYS A 391 5.47 -4.87 2.58
C CYS A 391 6.45 -4.32 1.53
N HIS A 392 7.13 -3.21 1.80
CA HIS A 392 8.01 -2.54 0.84
C HIS A 392 9.49 -2.90 0.97
N GLY A 393 9.81 -3.96 1.69
CA GLY A 393 11.19 -4.44 1.83
C GLY A 393 11.30 -5.88 2.25
N GLY A 394 10.25 -6.70 2.07
CA GLY A 394 10.19 -8.04 2.65
C GLY A 394 9.13 -9.01 2.12
N VAL A 395 8.57 -8.81 0.91
CA VAL A 395 7.62 -9.77 0.30
C VAL A 395 7.90 -10.07 -1.16
N GLY A 396 7.67 -11.31 -1.60
CA GLY A 396 7.99 -11.78 -2.95
C GLY A 396 7.07 -11.30 -4.08
N VAL A 397 5.88 -10.78 -3.76
CA VAL A 397 4.84 -10.47 -4.78
C VAL A 397 5.06 -9.14 -5.54
N THR A 398 5.93 -8.28 -5.05
CA THR A 398 6.15 -6.93 -5.61
C THR A 398 7.10 -6.93 -6.81
N ASP A 399 6.99 -5.93 -7.69
CA ASP A 399 8.07 -5.56 -8.60
C ASP A 399 8.78 -4.30 -8.06
N ASP A 400 10.10 -4.37 -7.96
CA ASP A 400 10.96 -3.31 -7.42
C ASP A 400 10.49 -2.80 -6.05
N ASP A 401 10.06 -3.71 -5.18
CA ASP A 401 9.55 -3.43 -3.82
C ASP A 401 8.28 -2.57 -3.77
N THR A 402 7.52 -2.51 -4.86
CA THR A 402 6.25 -1.77 -4.95
C THR A 402 5.10 -2.63 -5.49
N PHE A 403 3.87 -2.28 -5.12
CA PHE A 403 2.64 -2.85 -5.71
C PHE A 403 2.10 -2.03 -6.89
N ALA A 404 2.63 -0.83 -7.12
CA ALA A 404 2.09 0.24 -7.99
C ALA A 404 1.73 -0.18 -9.42
N PHE A 405 2.60 0.06 -10.42
CA PHE A 405 2.31 -0.30 -11.81
C PHE A 405 2.06 -1.80 -12.05
N PRO A 406 2.62 -2.75 -11.28
CA PRO A 406 2.23 -4.15 -11.40
C PRO A 406 0.74 -4.38 -11.18
N ARG A 407 0.04 -3.50 -10.46
CA ARG A 407 -1.41 -3.56 -10.22
C ARG A 407 -2.21 -2.48 -10.94
N LYS A 408 -1.57 -1.52 -11.65
CA LYS A 408 -2.26 -0.48 -12.43
C LYS A 408 -3.26 -1.09 -13.43
N LEU A 409 -4.40 -0.44 -13.59
CA LEU A 409 -5.39 -0.80 -14.61
C LEU A 409 -4.87 -0.46 -16.01
N GLY A 410 -5.10 -1.38 -16.95
CA GLY A 410 -4.60 -1.29 -18.32
C GLY A 410 -5.43 -0.37 -19.23
N ALA A 411 -5.13 -0.43 -20.52
CA ALA A 411 -5.68 0.45 -21.55
C ALA A 411 -7.21 0.41 -21.68
N ASP A 412 -7.84 -0.74 -21.42
CA ASP A 412 -9.30 -0.91 -21.52
C ASP A 412 -10.06 -0.23 -20.38
N ALA A 413 -9.36 0.19 -19.31
CA ALA A 413 -9.97 0.92 -18.22
C ALA A 413 -10.25 2.37 -18.62
N PHE A 414 -11.13 3.03 -17.86
CA PHE A 414 -11.40 4.46 -18.00
C PHE A 414 -10.08 5.24 -18.08
N ARG A 415 -9.92 6.02 -19.16
CA ARG A 415 -8.70 6.84 -19.42
C ARG A 415 -7.39 6.04 -19.35
N GLY A 416 -7.41 4.77 -19.76
CA GLY A 416 -6.24 3.89 -19.75
C GLY A 416 -5.64 3.70 -18.35
N GLY A 417 -6.47 3.79 -17.31
CA GLY A 417 -6.03 3.69 -15.92
C GLY A 417 -5.38 4.97 -15.35
N TRP A 418 -5.30 6.07 -16.11
CA TRP A 418 -4.76 7.36 -15.65
C TRP A 418 -5.85 8.27 -15.09
N TYR A 419 -6.36 7.90 -13.92
CA TYR A 419 -7.36 8.67 -13.20
C TYR A 419 -7.27 8.39 -11.70
N HIS A 420 -7.83 9.31 -10.91
CA HIS A 420 -8.02 9.15 -9.48
C HIS A 420 -9.39 8.54 -9.17
N TRP A 421 -9.51 7.78 -8.06
CA TRP A 421 -10.78 7.12 -7.68
C TRP A 421 -11.96 8.08 -7.47
N THR A 422 -11.70 9.37 -7.23
CA THR A 422 -12.75 10.41 -7.17
C THR A 422 -13.32 10.80 -8.53
N GLN A 423 -12.63 10.50 -9.64
CA GLN A 423 -13.12 10.74 -11.00
C GLN A 423 -13.97 9.55 -11.50
N LYS A 424 -13.62 8.33 -11.10
CA LYS A 424 -14.39 7.11 -11.32
C LYS A 424 -14.10 6.12 -10.18
N GLY A 425 -15.12 5.65 -9.48
CA GLY A 425 -14.98 4.64 -8.43
C GLY A 425 -14.72 3.22 -8.97
N LEU A 426 -14.76 2.25 -8.05
CA LEU A 426 -14.52 0.83 -8.36
C LEU A 426 -15.60 0.20 -9.26
N ALA A 427 -16.81 0.77 -9.28
CA ALA A 427 -17.94 0.22 -10.04
C ALA A 427 -17.59 -0.01 -11.53
N GLY A 428 -18.07 -1.14 -12.05
CA GLY A 428 -17.80 -1.63 -13.41
C GLY A 428 -16.32 -1.93 -13.69
N THR A 429 -15.51 -2.17 -12.66
CA THR A 429 -14.12 -2.61 -12.83
C THR A 429 -14.07 -4.12 -12.68
N PRO A 430 -13.68 -4.88 -13.72
CA PRO A 430 -13.62 -6.33 -13.62
C PRO A 430 -12.42 -6.78 -12.77
N GLU A 431 -12.51 -7.97 -12.18
CA GLU A 431 -11.37 -8.55 -11.49
C GLU A 431 -10.23 -8.89 -12.45
N ARG A 432 -9.00 -8.83 -11.94
CA ARG A 432 -7.83 -9.19 -12.71
C ARG A 432 -7.83 -10.70 -13.02
N PRO A 433 -7.52 -11.09 -14.27
CA PRO A 433 -7.22 -12.48 -14.58
C PRO A 433 -5.84 -12.87 -14.03
N ARG A 434 -5.77 -14.06 -13.45
CA ARG A 434 -4.54 -14.74 -13.05
C ARG A 434 -3.92 -15.46 -14.25
N ALA A 435 -2.64 -15.83 -14.12
CA ALA A 435 -1.90 -16.57 -15.14
C ALA A 435 -2.50 -17.96 -15.48
N ASP A 436 -3.32 -18.52 -14.59
CA ASP A 436 -4.05 -19.78 -14.79
C ASP A 436 -5.45 -19.60 -15.41
N GLY A 437 -5.85 -18.35 -15.71
CA GLY A 437 -7.13 -18.00 -16.31
C GLY A 437 -8.28 -17.78 -15.31
N THR A 438 -8.05 -17.99 -14.01
CA THR A 438 -9.05 -17.68 -12.98
C THR A 438 -9.01 -16.21 -12.57
N GLY A 439 -10.09 -15.71 -11.95
CA GLY A 439 -10.11 -14.36 -11.37
C GLY A 439 -9.36 -14.27 -10.04
N GLU A 440 -8.63 -13.17 -9.81
CA GLU A 440 -7.80 -12.98 -8.60
C GLU A 440 -8.60 -12.97 -7.29
N TYR A 441 -9.69 -12.21 -7.24
CA TYR A 441 -10.50 -12.09 -6.02
C TYR A 441 -11.33 -13.34 -5.79
N ALA A 442 -11.86 -13.94 -6.86
CA ALA A 442 -12.54 -15.22 -6.77
C ALA A 442 -11.58 -16.33 -6.30
N HIS A 443 -10.32 -16.33 -6.74
CA HIS A 443 -9.29 -17.25 -6.24
C HIS A 443 -9.00 -17.00 -4.76
N TYR A 444 -8.79 -15.74 -4.36
CA TYR A 444 -8.54 -15.39 -2.96
C TYR A 444 -9.67 -15.84 -2.04
N LEU A 445 -10.94 -15.58 -2.37
CA LEU A 445 -12.06 -16.04 -1.54
C LEU A 445 -12.17 -17.56 -1.46
N ARG A 446 -11.77 -18.29 -2.50
CA ARG A 446 -11.71 -19.76 -2.49
C ARG A 446 -10.58 -20.28 -1.61
N VAL A 447 -9.40 -19.67 -1.67
CA VAL A 447 -8.22 -20.13 -0.92
C VAL A 447 -8.26 -19.69 0.54
N ASN A 448 -8.62 -18.44 0.80
CA ASN A 448 -8.67 -17.87 2.14
C ASN A 448 -10.03 -18.10 2.83
N GLY A 449 -11.12 -18.29 2.09
CA GLY A 449 -12.45 -18.51 2.70
C GLY A 449 -13.01 -17.29 3.45
N ALA A 450 -12.43 -16.10 3.30
CA ALA A 450 -12.89 -14.85 3.88
C ALA A 450 -12.34 -13.64 3.10
N GLY A 451 -12.87 -12.45 3.40
CA GLY A 451 -12.47 -11.19 2.78
C GLY A 451 -11.30 -10.46 3.44
N ASP A 452 -10.68 -11.06 4.45
CA ASP A 452 -9.54 -10.53 5.19
C ASP A 452 -8.74 -11.68 5.81
N GLU A 453 -7.51 -11.41 6.22
CA GLU A 453 -6.56 -12.40 6.74
C GLU A 453 -7.03 -12.97 8.09
N LEU A 454 -7.68 -12.15 8.92
CA LEU A 454 -8.14 -12.52 10.26
C LEU A 454 -9.57 -13.08 10.25
N ARG A 455 -10.20 -13.22 9.08
CA ARG A 455 -11.59 -13.66 8.93
C ARG A 455 -12.56 -12.86 9.82
N GLY A 456 -12.28 -11.58 10.03
CA GLY A 456 -13.07 -10.65 10.83
C GLY A 456 -14.24 -10.02 10.07
N ASN A 457 -14.25 -10.11 8.73
CA ASN A 457 -15.30 -9.55 7.89
C ASN A 457 -16.49 -10.51 7.72
N ALA A 458 -17.35 -10.55 8.75
CA ALA A 458 -18.58 -11.35 8.74
C ALA A 458 -19.60 -10.93 7.66
N GLU A 459 -19.52 -9.71 7.12
CA GLU A 459 -20.36 -9.28 6.00
C GLU A 459 -19.96 -10.03 4.72
N ILE A 460 -18.67 -10.02 4.37
CA ILE A 460 -18.16 -10.75 3.21
C ILE A 460 -18.39 -12.25 3.37
N ILE A 461 -18.04 -12.84 4.51
CA ILE A 461 -18.20 -14.28 4.73
C ILE A 461 -19.65 -14.70 4.47
N ARG A 462 -20.63 -14.00 5.07
CA ARG A 462 -22.06 -14.30 4.87
C ARG A 462 -22.53 -14.04 3.45
N ALA A 463 -22.03 -13.01 2.77
CA ALA A 463 -22.49 -12.66 1.43
C ALA A 463 -21.88 -13.55 0.33
N TRP A 464 -20.67 -14.07 0.53
CA TRP A 464 -19.86 -14.66 -0.53
C TRP A 464 -19.57 -16.15 -0.37
N ILE A 465 -19.36 -16.62 0.86
CA ILE A 465 -18.92 -17.99 1.12
C ILE A 465 -20.12 -18.89 1.34
N ASP A 466 -20.12 -20.05 0.68
CA ASP A 466 -21.12 -21.08 0.86
C ASP A 466 -20.76 -21.95 2.08
N GLY A 467 -21.60 -21.88 3.11
CA GLY A 467 -21.35 -22.50 4.43
C GLY A 467 -21.86 -23.93 4.58
N ASP A 468 -22.55 -24.48 3.58
CA ASP A 468 -23.26 -25.76 3.69
C ASP A 468 -22.39 -27.01 3.45
N THR A 469 -21.07 -26.87 3.31
CA THR A 469 -20.20 -28.04 3.10
C THR A 469 -18.98 -28.03 4.01
N ALA A 470 -18.86 -29.08 4.83
CA ALA A 470 -17.59 -29.46 5.41
C ALA A 470 -16.55 -29.62 4.29
N PRO A 471 -15.30 -29.16 4.48
CA PRO A 471 -14.28 -29.30 3.45
C PRO A 471 -14.04 -30.78 3.13
N ALA A 472 -13.90 -31.12 1.84
CA ALA A 472 -13.66 -32.49 1.41
C ALA A 472 -12.27 -33.00 1.87
N ALA A 473 -11.33 -32.08 2.05
CA ALA A 473 -10.01 -32.22 2.64
C ALA A 473 -9.57 -30.85 3.20
N PRO A 474 -8.64 -30.77 4.17
CA PRO A 474 -8.25 -29.50 4.81
C PRO A 474 -7.91 -28.37 3.83
N ASP A 475 -7.17 -28.68 2.76
CA ASP A 475 -6.76 -27.71 1.72
C ASP A 475 -7.77 -27.55 0.57
N SER A 476 -9.00 -28.04 0.73
CA SER A 476 -10.02 -27.87 -0.30
C SER A 476 -10.46 -26.41 -0.38
N PRO A 477 -10.55 -25.82 -1.59
CA PRO A 477 -11.02 -24.45 -1.73
C PRO A 477 -12.43 -24.28 -1.17
N ALA A 478 -12.70 -23.14 -0.55
CA ALA A 478 -14.04 -22.70 -0.19
C ALA A 478 -14.90 -22.59 -1.45
N ARG A 479 -16.20 -22.82 -1.30
CA ARG A 479 -17.18 -22.63 -2.36
C ARG A 479 -17.72 -21.22 -2.27
N LEU A 480 -17.79 -20.54 -3.42
CA LEU A 480 -18.49 -19.26 -3.53
C LEU A 480 -19.97 -19.54 -3.78
N LYS A 481 -20.84 -18.69 -3.24
CA LYS A 481 -22.28 -18.76 -3.54
C LYS A 481 -22.54 -18.60 -5.05
N PRO A 482 -23.61 -19.19 -5.59
CA PRO A 482 -23.92 -19.11 -7.02
C PRO A 482 -23.94 -17.67 -7.55
N GLY A 483 -23.33 -17.42 -8.71
CA GLY A 483 -23.28 -16.11 -9.36
C GLY A 483 -22.20 -15.16 -8.85
N ARG A 484 -21.50 -15.49 -7.74
CA ARG A 484 -20.50 -14.59 -7.14
C ARG A 484 -19.22 -14.47 -7.96
N ALA A 485 -18.76 -15.57 -8.58
CA ALA A 485 -17.58 -15.53 -9.43
C ALA A 485 -17.85 -14.72 -10.71
N GLU A 486 -19.04 -14.87 -11.28
CA GLU A 486 -19.49 -14.13 -12.46
C GLU A 486 -19.63 -12.64 -12.15
N ALA A 487 -20.17 -12.28 -10.98
CA ALA A 487 -20.25 -10.89 -10.55
C ALA A 487 -18.87 -10.21 -10.44
N LEU A 488 -17.84 -10.91 -9.93
CA LEU A 488 -16.48 -10.37 -9.84
C LEU A 488 -15.79 -10.20 -11.19
N ALA A 489 -16.11 -11.07 -12.15
CA ALA A 489 -15.61 -10.94 -13.51
C ALA A 489 -16.09 -9.66 -14.20
N GLU A 490 -17.19 -9.06 -13.72
CA GLU A 490 -17.75 -7.81 -14.25
C GLU A 490 -17.45 -6.60 -13.34
N ASP A 491 -17.57 -6.75 -12.02
CA ASP A 491 -17.52 -5.64 -11.08
C ASP A 491 -17.01 -6.03 -9.68
N ILE A 492 -15.77 -5.65 -9.38
CA ILE A 492 -15.11 -5.87 -8.08
C ILE A 492 -15.72 -5.04 -6.96
N SER A 493 -16.43 -3.95 -7.27
CA SER A 493 -17.07 -3.11 -6.24
C SER A 493 -18.12 -3.88 -5.45
N THR A 494 -18.69 -4.94 -6.04
CA THR A 494 -19.65 -5.83 -5.38
C THR A 494 -19.07 -6.54 -4.15
N LEU A 495 -17.75 -6.75 -4.12
CA LEU A 495 -17.01 -7.36 -3.01
C LEU A 495 -16.27 -6.31 -2.18
N LEU A 496 -15.62 -5.35 -2.85
CA LEU A 496 -14.67 -4.44 -2.22
C LEU A 496 -15.33 -3.29 -1.48
N LEU A 497 -16.56 -2.89 -1.84
CA LEU A 497 -17.29 -1.86 -1.11
C LEU A 497 -18.14 -2.48 0.02
N PRO A 498 -18.06 -1.96 1.26
CA PRO A 498 -18.90 -2.43 2.35
C PRO A 498 -20.33 -1.91 2.23
N SER A 499 -21.23 -2.46 3.05
CA SER A 499 -22.49 -1.79 3.36
C SER A 499 -22.25 -0.41 4.03
N PRO A 500 -23.19 0.54 3.89
CA PRO A 500 -23.16 1.81 4.62
C PRO A 500 -22.97 1.66 6.13
N GLU A 501 -23.71 0.73 6.75
CA GLU A 501 -23.62 0.46 8.19
C GLU A 501 -22.21 0.02 8.59
N ARG A 502 -21.62 -0.90 7.83
CA ARG A 502 -20.26 -1.37 8.09
C ARG A 502 -19.23 -0.24 7.91
N ALA A 503 -19.38 0.60 6.89
CA ALA A 503 -18.49 1.74 6.65
C ALA A 503 -18.42 2.67 7.87
N LEU A 504 -19.58 3.13 8.34
CA LEU A 504 -19.69 4.05 9.49
C LEU A 504 -19.09 3.46 10.76
N ARG A 505 -19.31 2.17 11.02
CA ARG A 505 -18.78 1.47 12.20
C ARG A 505 -17.25 1.30 12.13
N LEU A 506 -16.69 1.02 10.96
CA LEU A 506 -15.24 0.93 10.76
C LEU A 506 -14.57 2.29 10.93
N ASP A 507 -15.17 3.35 10.39
CA ASP A 507 -14.68 4.72 10.56
C ASP A 507 -14.70 5.15 12.04
N ALA A 508 -15.78 4.82 12.76
CA ALA A 508 -15.88 5.05 14.20
C ALA A 508 -14.80 4.29 14.98
N ALA A 509 -14.56 3.01 14.66
CA ALA A 509 -13.53 2.21 15.31
C ALA A 509 -12.12 2.77 15.07
N TYR A 510 -11.82 3.19 13.84
CA TYR A 510 -10.53 3.81 13.53
C TYR A 510 -10.35 5.15 14.26
N ARG A 511 -11.42 5.97 14.36
CA ARG A 511 -11.36 7.23 15.12
C ARG A 511 -10.99 7.02 16.59
N GLU A 512 -11.36 5.89 17.20
CA GLU A 512 -10.94 5.58 18.56
C GLU A 512 -9.45 5.25 18.65
N ILE A 513 -8.86 4.63 17.62
CA ILE A 513 -7.39 4.44 17.52
C ILE A 513 -6.70 5.81 17.40
N VAL A 514 -7.24 6.71 16.57
CA VAL A 514 -6.73 8.09 16.41
C VAL A 514 -6.77 8.84 17.73
N ARG A 515 -7.90 8.83 18.45
CA ARG A 515 -8.02 9.52 19.74
C ARG A 515 -7.07 8.96 20.80
N ALA A 516 -6.83 7.66 20.79
CA ALA A 516 -5.89 7.01 21.69
C ALA A 516 -4.42 7.16 21.26
N GLN A 517 -4.15 7.60 20.03
CA GLN A 517 -2.82 7.58 19.39
C GLN A 517 -2.13 6.22 19.53
N SER A 518 -2.90 5.14 19.37
CA SER A 518 -2.44 3.77 19.64
C SER A 518 -1.92 3.04 18.40
N PHE A 519 -1.50 3.76 17.36
CA PHE A 519 -1.12 3.16 16.05
C PHE A 519 0.03 2.16 16.14
N ARG A 520 0.98 2.37 17.06
CA ARG A 520 2.08 1.46 17.39
C ARG A 520 1.62 0.08 17.86
N LEU A 521 0.40 0.01 18.39
CA LEU A 521 -0.25 -1.23 18.84
C LEU A 521 -1.06 -1.92 17.73
N GLY A 522 -1.09 -1.36 16.52
CA GLY A 522 -1.82 -1.86 15.35
C GLY A 522 -2.82 -0.85 14.81
N ARG A 523 -2.99 -0.78 13.49
CA ARG A 523 -3.85 0.22 12.82
C ARG A 523 -5.17 -0.33 12.28
N ASP A 524 -5.38 -1.63 12.38
CA ASP A 524 -6.58 -2.31 11.91
C ASP A 524 -7.81 -1.80 12.66
N ALA A 525 -8.85 -1.41 11.94
CA ALA A 525 -10.10 -0.87 12.49
C ALA A 525 -11.00 -1.97 13.09
N THR A 526 -10.49 -2.68 14.11
CA THR A 526 -11.20 -3.78 14.75
C THR A 526 -12.27 -3.25 15.72
N ILE A 527 -13.53 -3.64 15.48
CA ILE A 527 -14.67 -3.29 16.35
C ILE A 527 -14.74 -4.26 17.54
N THR A 528 -14.66 -5.56 17.26
CA THR A 528 -14.61 -6.63 18.25
C THR A 528 -13.22 -7.27 18.28
N PRO A 529 -12.81 -7.87 19.41
CA PRO A 529 -11.56 -8.61 19.50
C PRO A 529 -11.46 -9.70 18.41
N GLN A 530 -10.32 -9.78 17.74
CA GLN A 530 -10.03 -10.79 16.73
C GLN A 530 -9.73 -12.13 17.42
N THR A 531 -10.38 -13.19 16.95
CA THR A 531 -10.25 -14.55 17.50
C THR A 531 -9.33 -15.44 16.66
N ASN A 532 -9.12 -15.05 15.41
CA ASN A 532 -8.46 -15.79 14.35
C ASN A 532 -7.02 -15.30 14.16
N VAL A 533 -6.36 -14.99 15.27
CA VAL A 533 -5.01 -14.44 15.32
C VAL A 533 -4.25 -15.07 16.50
N HIS A 534 -3.02 -15.49 16.24
CA HIS A 534 -2.11 -16.02 17.25
C HIS A 534 -1.66 -14.91 18.20
N ARG A 535 -1.65 -15.20 19.50
CA ARG A 535 -0.98 -14.36 20.50
C ARG A 535 0.48 -14.72 20.64
N VAL A 536 0.77 -16.01 20.51
CA VAL A 536 2.11 -16.60 20.59
C VAL A 536 2.19 -17.66 19.50
N LEU A 537 3.33 -17.73 18.83
CA LEU A 537 3.70 -18.71 17.83
C LEU A 537 4.90 -19.52 18.33
N GLU A 538 5.04 -20.73 17.81
CA GLU A 538 6.29 -21.49 17.92
C GLU A 538 7.12 -21.32 16.65
N GLN A 539 8.45 -21.36 16.78
CA GLN A 539 9.35 -21.27 15.63
C GLN A 539 9.09 -22.42 14.66
N GLY A 540 8.80 -22.10 13.39
CA GLY A 540 8.53 -23.11 12.37
C GLY A 540 7.21 -23.85 12.58
N GLN A 541 6.28 -23.27 13.36
CA GLN A 541 4.94 -23.82 13.51
C GLN A 541 4.30 -23.98 12.11
N PRO A 542 3.76 -25.16 11.75
CA PRO A 542 3.07 -25.34 10.48
C PRO A 542 1.85 -24.42 10.37
N THR A 543 1.55 -23.95 9.16
CA THR A 543 0.30 -23.22 8.86
C THR A 543 -0.85 -24.15 8.47
N GLY A 544 -0.59 -25.46 8.35
CA GLY A 544 -1.51 -26.43 7.78
C GLY A 544 -1.56 -26.43 6.25
N VAL A 545 -1.05 -25.39 5.58
CA VAL A 545 -0.97 -25.32 4.12
C VAL A 545 0.05 -26.33 3.61
N THR A 546 -0.40 -27.33 2.84
CA THR A 546 0.53 -28.33 2.26
C THR A 546 0.94 -28.01 0.84
N ARG A 547 0.22 -27.09 0.17
CA ARG A 547 0.48 -26.68 -1.21
C ARG A 547 0.63 -25.16 -1.31
N ILE A 548 1.82 -24.74 -1.74
CA ILE A 548 2.11 -23.34 -2.06
C ILE A 548 1.22 -22.89 -3.23
N GLU A 549 0.47 -21.82 -2.98
CA GLU A 549 -0.32 -21.12 -3.98
C GLU A 549 0.57 -20.26 -4.87
N LYS A 550 0.27 -20.27 -6.17
CA LYS A 550 1.05 -19.54 -7.17
C LYS A 550 0.64 -18.06 -7.17
N PRO A 551 1.56 -17.15 -7.54
CA PRO A 551 1.20 -15.75 -7.75
C PRO A 551 0.17 -15.59 -8.89
N TRP A 552 -0.46 -14.42 -8.96
CA TRP A 552 -1.36 -14.06 -10.04
C TRP A 552 -0.65 -13.90 -11.40
N PHE A 553 0.67 -13.69 -11.40
CA PHE A 553 1.52 -13.58 -12.59
C PHE A 553 2.28 -14.89 -12.89
N ARG A 554 2.91 -14.95 -14.07
CA ARG A 554 3.91 -15.99 -14.37
C ARG A 554 5.26 -15.59 -13.75
N PRO A 555 5.82 -16.40 -12.83
CA PRO A 555 7.12 -16.12 -12.21
C PRO A 555 8.26 -16.15 -13.22
#